data_AF-A0A3R6MFR1-F1
#
_entry.id   AF-A0A3R6MFR1-F1
#
_cell.length_a   1.000
_cell.length_b   1.000
_cell.length_c   1.000
_cell.angle_alpha   90.00
_cell.angle_beta   90.00
_cell.angle_gamma   90.00
#
_symmetry.space_group_name_H-M   'P 1'
#
loop_
_entity.id
_entity.type
_entity.pdbx_description
1 polymer ?
#
loop_
_entity_poly.entity_id
_entity_poly.type
_entity_poly.pdbx_seq_one_letter_code
_entity_poly.pdbx_strand_id
1 'polypeptide(L)' 'MEFLVDFMYQFAEENSWEDEYIPEQLRSFFTTWAFLAKIEADTKLCDYVLHVLCRIIDAKNVTYDEFVNYMLKFIV' A
#
# COMPACT_ATOMS: atom_id res chain seq x y z
N MET A 1 7.37 10.80 -8.97
CA MET A 1 6.26 10.10 -8.29
C MET A 1 6.41 8.60 -8.36
N GLU A 2 6.91 8.05 -9.49
CA GLU A 2 7.32 6.64 -9.59
C GLU A 2 8.26 6.21 -8.45
N PHE A 3 9.21 7.06 -8.06
CA PHE A 3 10.08 6.84 -6.89
C PHE A 3 9.35 6.46 -5.60
N LEU A 4 8.17 7.04 -5.31
CA LEU A 4 7.41 6.70 -4.09
C LEU A 4 6.81 5.30 -4.18
N VAL A 5 6.42 4.85 -5.38
CA VAL A 5 5.91 3.49 -5.59
C VAL A 5 7.02 2.47 -5.43
N ASP A 6 8.17 2.72 -6.08
CA ASP A 6 9.34 1.85 -5.96
C ASP A 6 9.83 1.78 -4.50
N PHE A 7 9.84 2.91 -3.80
CA PHE A 7 10.15 2.96 -2.38
C PHE A 7 9.16 2.14 -1.53
N MET A 8 7.86 2.23 -1.79
CA MET A 8 6.86 1.42 -1.06
C MET A 8 7.05 -0.07 -1.29
N TYR A 9 7.38 -0.49 -2.52
CA TYR A 9 7.68 -1.89 -2.82
C TYR A 9 8.92 -2.37 -2.08
N GLN A 10 10.02 -1.62 -2.15
CA GLN A 10 11.24 -1.96 -1.41
C GLN A 10 11.00 -2.00 0.10
N PHE A 11 10.28 -1.00 0.63
CA PHE A 11 9.93 -0.96 2.05
C PHE A 11 9.12 -2.19 2.47
N ALA A 12 8.16 -2.62 1.64
CA ALA A 12 7.36 -3.82 1.88
C ALA A 12 8.17 -5.12 1.75
N GLU A 13 9.20 -5.18 0.92
CA GLU A 13 10.11 -6.34 0.82
C GLU A 13 11.05 -6.45 2.03
N GLU A 14 11.51 -5.30 2.56
CA GLU A 14 12.50 -5.24 3.63
C GLU A 14 11.89 -5.38 5.03
N ASN A 15 10.57 -5.25 5.18
CA ASN A 15 9.89 -5.21 6.48
C ASN A 15 8.73 -6.20 6.56
N SER A 16 8.47 -6.71 7.76
CA SER A 16 7.36 -7.64 8.00
C SER A 16 6.06 -6.87 8.24
N TRP A 17 5.01 -7.21 7.51
CA TRP A 17 3.67 -6.66 7.74
C TRP A 17 3.12 -6.97 9.15
N GLU A 18 3.60 -8.05 9.79
CA GLU A 18 3.17 -8.43 11.15
C GLU A 18 3.77 -7.55 12.25
N ASP A 19 4.75 -6.70 11.92
CA ASP A 19 5.37 -5.79 12.88
C ASP A 19 4.46 -4.57 13.16
N GLU A 20 4.38 -4.17 14.44
CA GLU A 20 3.38 -3.24 15.00
C GLU A 20 3.18 -1.94 14.20
N TYR A 21 4.25 -1.40 13.59
CA TYR A 21 4.21 -0.09 12.92
C TYR A 21 4.29 -0.17 11.39
N ILE A 22 4.63 -1.32 10.81
CA ILE A 22 4.88 -1.45 9.37
C ILE A 22 3.61 -1.19 8.53
N PRO A 23 2.42 -1.72 8.89
CA PRO A 23 1.18 -1.41 8.18
C PRO A 23 0.87 0.10 8.15
N GLU A 24 1.02 0.78 9.29
CA GLU A 24 0.72 2.20 9.41
C GLU A 24 1.72 3.06 8.61
N GLN A 25 3.01 2.72 8.66
CA GLN A 25 4.05 3.39 7.87
C GLN A 25 3.81 3.20 6.37
N LEU A 26 3.56 1.97 5.92
CA LEU A 26 3.27 1.68 4.52
C LEU A 26 2.02 2.41 4.03
N ARG A 27 0.94 2.42 4.83
CA ARG A 27 -0.27 3.20 4.52
C ARG A 27 0.03 4.69 4.44
N SER A 28 0.84 5.24 5.32
CA SER A 28 1.20 6.66 5.30
C SER A 28 1.91 7.06 3.99
N PHE A 29 2.81 6.21 3.49
CA PHE A 29 3.47 6.40 2.20
C PHE A 29 2.47 6.30 1.05
N PHE A 30 1.60 5.31 1.09
CA PHE A 30 0.57 5.09 0.07
C PHE A 30 -0.42 6.25 -0.02
N THR A 31 -0.96 6.70 1.11
CA THR A 31 -1.87 7.86 1.16
C THR A 31 -1.16 9.14 0.66
N THR A 32 0.12 9.33 1.04
CA THR A 32 0.92 10.46 0.55
C THR A 32 1.10 10.42 -0.96
N TRP A 33 1.47 9.25 -1.51
CA TRP A 33 1.60 9.06 -2.94
C TRP A 33 0.28 9.34 -3.67
N ALA A 34 -0.83 8.77 -3.19
CA ALA A 34 -2.15 8.95 -3.80
C ALA A 34 -2.54 10.44 -3.88
N PHE A 35 -2.35 11.21 -2.81
CA PHE A 35 -2.69 12.63 -2.81
C PHE A 35 -1.75 13.49 -3.66
N LEU A 36 -0.44 13.24 -3.64
CA LEU A 36 0.50 13.97 -4.48
C LEU A 36 0.25 13.70 -5.97
N ALA A 37 -0.14 12.46 -6.29
CA ALA A 37 -0.39 11.99 -7.65
C ALA A 37 -1.83 12.21 -8.12
N LYS A 38 -2.73 12.67 -7.24
CA LYS A 38 -4.18 12.79 -7.49
C LYS A 38 -4.78 11.47 -8.02
N ILE A 39 -4.40 10.37 -7.37
CA ILE A 39 -4.91 9.03 -7.66
C ILE A 39 -6.12 8.77 -6.77
N GLU A 40 -7.27 8.54 -7.40
CA GLU A 40 -8.51 8.14 -6.72
C GLU A 40 -8.52 6.62 -6.51
N ALA A 41 -9.31 6.17 -5.53
CA ALA A 41 -9.34 4.78 -5.08
C ALA A 41 -9.76 3.79 -6.16
N ASP A 42 -10.61 4.21 -7.10
CA ASP A 42 -11.21 3.41 -8.18
C ASP A 42 -10.38 3.41 -9.48
N THR A 43 -9.20 4.00 -9.46
CA THR A 43 -8.33 4.03 -10.63
C THR A 43 -7.58 2.72 -10.82
N LYS A 44 -7.40 2.30 -12.08
CA LYS A 44 -6.61 1.09 -12.41
C LYS A 44 -5.18 1.12 -11.88
N LEU A 45 -4.60 2.31 -11.73
CA LEU A 45 -3.25 2.46 -11.19
C LEU A 45 -3.23 2.20 -9.68
N CYS A 46 -4.23 2.69 -8.94
CA CYS A 46 -4.40 2.37 -7.53
C CYS A 46 -4.53 0.85 -7.32
N ASP A 47 -5.44 0.22 -8.08
CA ASP A 47 -5.66 -1.23 -8.03
C ASP A 47 -4.37 -2.02 -8.29
N TYR A 48 -3.61 -1.60 -9.31
CA TYR A 48 -2.35 -2.26 -9.67
C TYR A 48 -1.31 -2.17 -8.54
N VAL A 49 -1.11 -0.97 -7.97
CA VAL A 49 -0.14 -0.77 -6.89
C VAL A 49 -0.53 -1.56 -5.64
N LEU A 50 -1.81 -1.56 -5.27
CA LEU A 50 -2.33 -2.36 -4.15
C LEU A 50 -2.14 -3.85 -4.38
N HIS A 51 -2.41 -4.33 -5.60
CA HIS A 51 -2.19 -5.73 -5.96
C HIS A 51 -0.72 -6.14 -5.80
N VAL A 52 0.21 -5.31 -6.27
CA VAL A 52 1.65 -5.60 -6.14
C VAL A 52 2.08 -5.56 -4.67
N LEU A 53 1.69 -4.53 -3.92
CA LEU A 53 2.01 -4.43 -2.48
C LEU A 53 1.50 -5.64 -1.70
N CYS A 54 0.24 -6.04 -1.91
CA CYS A 54 -0.35 -7.18 -1.21
C CYS A 54 0.41 -8.49 -1.51
N ARG A 55 0.96 -8.64 -2.72
CA ARG A 55 1.78 -9.80 -3.08
C ARG A 55 3.17 -9.78 -2.44
N ILE A 56 3.74 -8.60 -2.25
CA ILE A 56 5.06 -8.43 -1.64
C ILE A 56 5.02 -8.75 -0.15
N ILE A 57 4.03 -8.20 0.57
CA ILE A 57 3.97 -8.32 2.03
C ILE A 57 3.73 -9.75 2.54
N ASP A 58 3.32 -10.68 1.67
CA ASP A 58 3.03 -12.10 1.94
C ASP A 58 2.43 -12.34 3.34
N ALA A 59 1.44 -11.51 3.69
CA ALA A 59 0.87 -11.50 5.02
C ALA A 59 0.00 -12.75 5.20
N LYS A 60 0.53 -13.76 5.89
CA LYS A 60 -0.09 -15.08 6.10
C LYS A 60 -1.51 -15.03 6.67
N ASN A 61 -1.88 -13.91 7.29
CA ASN A 61 -3.12 -13.71 8.03
C ASN A 61 -3.97 -12.53 7.52
N VAL A 62 -3.67 -11.95 6.36
CA VAL A 62 -4.44 -10.82 5.81
C VAL A 62 -4.96 -11.17 4.43
N THR A 63 -6.28 -11.11 4.25
CA THR A 63 -6.89 -11.26 2.94
C THR A 63 -6.64 -10.01 2.08
N TYR A 64 -6.69 -10.18 0.75
CA TYR A 64 -6.55 -9.05 -0.16
C TYR A 64 -7.55 -7.93 0.14
N ASP A 65 -8.81 -8.27 0.42
CA ASP A 65 -9.86 -7.29 0.72
C ASP A 65 -9.59 -6.54 2.04
N GLU A 66 -9.10 -7.22 3.07
CA GLU A 66 -8.71 -6.59 4.34
C GLU A 66 -7.53 -5.62 4.13
N PHE A 67 -6.52 -6.04 3.36
CA PHE A 67 -5.39 -5.19 2.99
C PHE A 67 -5.84 -3.94 2.23
N VAL A 68 -6.64 -4.11 1.17
CA VAL A 68 -7.14 -3.00 0.34
C VAL A 68 -7.96 -2.03 1.18
N ASN A 69 -8.93 -2.54 1.96
CA ASN A 69 -9.74 -1.69 2.84
C ASN A 69 -8.89 -0.95 3.88
N TYR A 70 -7.85 -1.59 4.40
CA TYR A 70 -6.92 -0.95 5.33
C TYR A 70 -6.16 0.20 4.68
N MET A 71 -5.62 -0.01 3.47
CA MET A 71 -4.81 0.96 2.73
C MET A 71 -5.64 2.15 2.22
N LEU A 72 -6.87 1.90 1.78
CA LEU A 72 -7.77 2.92 1.22
C LEU A 72 -8.49 3.77 2.28
N LYS A 73 -8.35 3.45 3.58
CA LYS A 73 -9.09 4.10 4.68
C LYS A 73 -9.13 5.64 4.62
N PHE A 74 -8.10 6.28 4.08
CA PHE A 74 -7.97 7.74 4.03
C PHE A 74 -8.04 8.34 2.61
N ILE A 75 -8.30 7.51 1.60
CA ILE A 75 -8.44 7.93 0.21
C ILE A 75 -9.94 7.88 -0.10
N VAL A 76 -10.49 9.01 -0.55
CA VAL A 76 -11.91 9.15 -0.91
C VAL A 76 -12.10 8.94 -2.40
#